data_AF-A0A4Y2H4V3-F1
#
_entry.id   AF-A0A4Y2H4V3-F1
#
_cell.length_a   1.000
_cell.length_b   1.000
_cell.length_c   1.000
_cell.angle_alpha   90.00
_cell.angle_beta   90.00
_cell.angle_gamma   90.00
#
_symmetry.space_group_name_H-M   'P 1'
#
loop_
_entity.id
_entity.type
_entity.pdbx_description
1 polymer ?
#
loop_
_entity_poly.entity_id
_entity_poly.type
_entity_poly.pdbx_seq_one_letter_code
_entity_poly.pdbx_strand_id
1 'polypeptide(L)'
;MSNTEVLQWAAEAIDSLARNKILTDDEIIRTVTAEDDDDDDVTPVNPIKFSHSEAGAALSTSLQWAEEQNFEAHEIMLLRRLRDRAFELKIGTAAQRKITDFFGH
;
A
#
# COMPACT_ATOMS: atom_id res chain seq x y z
N MET A 1 -38.00 -19.27 20.91
CA MET A 1 -37.35 -18.02 21.35
C MET A 1 -37.74 -17.79 22.79
N SER A 2 -36.77 -17.89 23.69
CA SER A 2 -36.99 -17.64 25.11
C SER A 2 -36.82 -16.15 25.40
N ASN A 3 -37.54 -15.62 26.39
CA ASN A 3 -37.47 -14.19 26.77
C ASN A 3 -36.04 -13.72 27.12
N THR A 4 -35.15 -14.64 27.46
CA THR A 4 -33.73 -14.37 27.74
C THR A 4 -32.92 -14.03 26.48
N GLU A 5 -33.21 -14.64 25.33
CA GLU A 5 -32.53 -14.36 24.05
C GLU A 5 -32.90 -12.95 23.53
N VAL A 6 -34.15 -12.54 23.75
CA VAL A 6 -34.66 -11.22 23.36
C VAL A 6 -33.97 -10.10 24.15
N LEU A 7 -33.74 -10.32 25.45
CA LEU A 7 -33.02 -9.36 26.30
C LEU A 7 -31.54 -9.25 25.92
N GLN A 8 -30.92 -10.36 25.52
CA GLN A 8 -29.53 -10.37 25.08
C GLN A 8 -29.34 -9.60 23.77
N TRP A 9 -30.24 -9.80 22.80
CA TRP A 9 -30.22 -9.03 21.56
C TRP A 9 -30.45 -7.53 21.79
N ALA A 10 -31.32 -7.16 22.73
CA ALA A 10 -31.51 -5.76 23.10
C ALA A 10 -30.24 -5.16 23.71
N ALA A 11 -29.52 -5.91 24.55
CA ALA A 11 -28.27 -5.45 25.16
C ALA A 11 -27.14 -5.27 24.11
N GLU A 12 -26.99 -6.20 23.17
CA GLU A 12 -26.00 -6.14 22.09
C GLU A 12 -26.32 -5.01 21.08
N ALA A 13 -27.60 -4.77 20.81
CA ALA A 13 -28.04 -3.66 19.95
C ALA A 13 -27.76 -2.28 20.61
N ILE A 14 -27.90 -2.17 21.93
CA ILE A 14 -27.62 -0.92 22.65
C ILE A 14 -26.11 -0.65 22.72
N ASP A 15 -25.28 -1.70 22.90
CA ASP A 15 -23.82 -1.56 22.88
C ASP A 15 -23.29 -1.13 21.50
N SER A 16 -23.80 -1.73 20.43
CA SER A 16 -23.48 -1.31 19.06
C SER A 16 -24.00 0.10 18.72
N LEU A 17 -25.09 0.55 19.33
CA LEU A 17 -25.58 1.94 19.21
C LEU A 17 -24.62 2.93 19.86
N ALA A 18 -24.01 2.59 21.00
CA ALA A 18 -22.99 3.42 21.64
C ALA A 18 -21.74 3.61 20.77
N ARG A 19 -21.44 2.63 19.91
CA ARG A 19 -20.36 2.69 18.91
C ARG A 19 -20.70 3.51 17.66
N ASN A 20 -21.98 3.82 17.43
CA ASN A 20 -22.47 4.66 16.33
C ASN A 20 -22.81 6.09 16.80
N LYS A 21 -22.15 6.59 17.85
CA LYS A 21 -22.26 7.98 18.29
C LYS A 21 -21.79 8.89 17.15
N ILE A 22 -22.66 9.79 16.68
CA ILE A 22 -22.30 10.83 15.71
C ILE A 22 -21.33 11.79 16.43
N LEU A 23 -20.11 11.88 15.91
CA LEU A 23 -19.09 12.79 16.43
C LEU A 23 -19.35 14.22 15.94
N THR A 24 -19.00 15.19 16.78
CA THR A 24 -18.94 16.59 16.39
C THR A 24 -17.66 16.89 15.63
N ASP A 25 -17.63 17.95 14.82
CA ASP A 25 -16.48 18.32 13.99
C ASP A 25 -15.17 18.45 14.81
N ASP A 26 -15.25 19.01 16.02
CA ASP A 26 -14.11 19.13 16.94
C ASP A 26 -13.61 17.78 17.47
N GLU A 27 -14.53 16.82 17.67
CA GLU A 27 -14.17 15.43 18.03
C GLU A 27 -13.46 14.73 16.87
N ILE A 28 -13.90 14.96 15.63
CA ILE A 28 -13.29 14.38 14.42
C ILE A 28 -11.88 14.96 14.18
N ILE A 29 -11.73 16.29 14.25
CA ILE A 29 -10.42 16.94 14.04
C ILE A 29 -9.41 16.44 15.07
N ARG A 30 -9.80 16.34 16.34
CA ARG A 30 -8.93 15.83 17.41
C ARG A 30 -8.52 14.37 17.20
N THR A 31 -9.42 13.49 16.73
CA THR A 31 -9.05 12.10 16.41
C THR A 31 -8.07 12.04 15.24
N VAL A 32 -8.27 12.86 14.22
CA VAL A 32 -7.39 12.91 13.03
C VAL A 32 -6.01 13.47 13.38
N THR A 33 -5.92 14.46 14.26
CA THR A 33 -4.65 15.12 14.59
C THR A 33 -3.78 14.30 15.55
N ALA A 34 -4.37 13.40 16.34
CA ALA A 34 -3.62 12.56 17.29
C ALA A 34 -2.97 11.31 16.65
N GLU A 35 -3.37 10.93 15.42
CA GLU A 35 -2.79 9.79 14.69
C GLU A 35 -1.55 10.18 13.86
N ASP A 36 -1.26 11.47 13.68
CA ASP A 36 -0.15 11.98 12.86
C ASP A 36 1.06 12.46 13.70
N ASP A 37 1.00 12.23 15.03
CA ASP A 37 2.08 12.58 15.98
C ASP A 37 2.97 11.37 16.31
N ASP A 38 2.93 10.33 15.48
CA ASP A 38 3.98 9.32 15.43
C ASP A 38 5.14 9.93 14.65
N ASP A 39 5.99 10.65 15.39
CA ASP A 39 7.34 11.06 15.01
C ASP A 39 8.06 9.80 14.51
N ASP A 40 7.92 9.54 13.20
CA ASP A 40 8.47 8.40 12.48
C ASP A 40 10.00 8.60 12.39
N ASP A 41 10.67 8.49 13.54
CA ASP A 41 12.09 8.22 13.69
C ASP A 41 12.34 6.77 13.21
N VAL A 42 12.03 6.53 11.93
CA VAL A 42 12.58 5.38 11.22
C VAL A 42 14.07 5.68 11.13
N THR A 43 14.81 5.14 12.10
CA THR A 43 16.21 4.79 11.90
C THR A 43 16.31 4.20 10.50
N PRO A 44 17.06 4.82 9.56
CA PRO A 44 17.03 4.39 8.18
C PRO A 44 17.64 3.00 8.15
N VAL A 45 16.76 1.98 8.10
CA VAL A 45 17.14 0.60 7.86
C VAL A 45 17.99 0.65 6.61
N ASN A 46 19.28 0.36 6.78
CA ASN A 46 20.27 0.49 5.73
C ASN A 46 19.70 -0.10 4.44
N PRO A 47 19.34 0.72 3.44
CA PRO A 47 18.55 0.25 2.32
C PRO A 47 19.37 -0.82 1.64
N ILE A 48 18.84 -2.05 1.61
CA ILE A 48 19.52 -3.17 0.98
C ILE A 48 19.74 -2.75 -0.48
N LYS A 49 21.00 -2.48 -0.84
CA LYS A 49 21.37 -1.94 -2.15
C LYS A 49 21.32 -3.05 -3.18
N PHE A 50 20.11 -3.43 -3.59
CA PHE A 50 19.93 -4.33 -4.72
C PHE A 50 20.37 -3.61 -6.00
N SER A 51 21.13 -4.32 -6.84
CA SER A 51 21.45 -3.78 -8.16
C SER A 51 20.19 -3.73 -9.03
N HIS A 52 20.15 -2.83 -10.01
CA HIS A 52 18.99 -2.72 -10.91
C HIS A 52 18.78 -4.02 -11.73
N SER A 53 19.88 -4.72 -12.04
CA SER A 53 19.83 -6.01 -12.72
C SER A 53 19.23 -7.11 -11.83
N GLU A 54 19.58 -7.11 -10.56
CA GLU A 54 19.09 -8.08 -9.57
C GLU A 54 17.61 -7.87 -9.26
N ALA A 55 17.16 -6.62 -9.11
CA ALA A 55 15.74 -6.30 -8.97
C ALA A 55 14.92 -6.75 -10.21
N GLY A 56 15.47 -6.54 -11.41
CA GLY A 56 14.82 -6.99 -12.65
C GLY A 56 14.75 -8.52 -12.80
N ALA A 57 15.81 -9.23 -12.37
CA ALA A 57 15.84 -10.68 -12.35
C ALA A 57 14.83 -11.24 -11.34
N ALA A 58 14.82 -10.71 -10.11
CA ALA A 58 13.89 -11.10 -9.07
C ALA A 58 12.43 -10.90 -9.52
N LEU A 59 12.09 -9.75 -10.10
CA LEU A 59 10.74 -9.48 -10.64
C LEU A 59 10.35 -10.48 -11.73
N SER A 60 11.28 -10.85 -12.62
CA SER A 60 11.02 -11.81 -13.69
C SER A 60 10.76 -13.21 -13.14
N THR A 61 11.55 -13.64 -12.15
CA THR A 61 11.35 -14.93 -11.45
C THR A 61 10.04 -14.95 -10.67
N SER A 62 9.70 -13.88 -9.95
CA SER A 62 8.43 -13.77 -9.23
C SER A 62 7.22 -13.81 -10.18
N LEU A 63 7.32 -13.18 -11.35
CA LEU A 63 6.25 -13.22 -12.35
C LEU A 63 6.06 -14.63 -12.91
N GLN A 64 7.15 -15.35 -13.22
CA GLN A 64 7.07 -16.75 -13.65
C GLN A 64 6.44 -17.63 -12.56
N TRP A 65 6.86 -17.46 -11.31
CA TRP A 65 6.29 -18.21 -10.18
C TRP A 65 4.79 -17.91 -10.01
N ALA A 66 4.37 -16.66 -10.15
CA ALA A 66 2.95 -16.29 -10.07
C ALA A 66 2.11 -16.93 -11.21
N GLU A 67 2.67 -17.05 -12.42
CA GLU A 67 2.02 -17.76 -13.52
C GLU A 67 1.90 -19.28 -13.24
N GLU A 68 2.93 -19.89 -12.65
CA GLU A 68 2.95 -21.32 -12.28
C GLU A 68 2.01 -21.65 -11.11
N GLN A 69 1.88 -20.73 -10.15
CA GLN A 69 0.96 -20.87 -9.01
C GLN A 69 -0.50 -20.51 -9.37
N ASN A 70 -0.76 -20.16 -10.64
CA ASN A 70 -2.11 -19.90 -11.14
C ASN A 70 -2.83 -18.76 -10.38
N PHE A 71 -2.09 -17.68 -10.09
CA PHE A 71 -2.64 -16.43 -9.54
C PHE A 71 -3.72 -15.85 -10.45
N GLU A 72 -4.55 -14.95 -9.91
CA GLU A 72 -5.61 -14.36 -10.71
C GLU A 72 -5.03 -13.54 -11.87
N ALA A 73 -5.67 -13.64 -13.04
CA ALA A 73 -5.17 -13.02 -14.27
C ALA A 73 -4.93 -11.50 -14.11
N HIS A 74 -5.72 -10.83 -13.27
CA HIS A 74 -5.61 -9.41 -13.02
C HIS A 74 -4.37 -9.04 -12.20
N GLU A 75 -3.91 -9.91 -11.29
CA GLU A 75 -2.68 -9.74 -10.51
C GLU A 75 -1.44 -9.92 -11.40
N ILE A 76 -1.45 -10.94 -12.25
CA ILE A 76 -0.39 -11.18 -13.24
C ILE A 76 -0.32 -10.02 -14.25
N MET A 77 -1.47 -9.48 -14.67
CA MET A 77 -1.52 -8.29 -15.54
C MET A 77 -0.91 -7.06 -14.86
N LEU A 78 -1.16 -6.85 -13.57
CA LEU A 78 -0.57 -5.74 -12.82
C LEU A 78 0.95 -5.84 -12.79
N LEU A 79 1.50 -7.03 -12.49
CA LEU A 79 2.94 -7.27 -12.45
C LEU A 79 3.61 -7.05 -13.81
N ARG A 80 2.98 -7.53 -14.90
CA ARG A 80 3.47 -7.28 -16.27
C ARG A 80 3.48 -5.79 -16.61
N ARG A 81 2.42 -5.06 -16.25
CA ARG A 81 2.33 -3.62 -16.49
C ARG A 81 3.38 -2.83 -15.71
N LEU A 82 3.64 -3.21 -14.46
CA LEU A 82 4.71 -2.60 -13.64
C LEU A 82 6.08 -2.81 -14.28
N ARG A 83 6.38 -4.03 -14.74
CA ARG A 83 7.61 -4.35 -15.46
C ARG A 83 7.78 -3.47 -16.70
N ASP A 84 6.75 -3.40 -17.54
CA ASP A 84 6.81 -2.65 -18.81
C ASP A 84 6.99 -1.15 -18.54
N ARG A 85 6.26 -0.61 -17.55
CA ARG A 85 6.41 0.78 -17.12
C ARG A 85 7.79 1.08 -16.55
N ALA A 86 8.39 0.15 -15.80
CA ALA A 86 9.75 0.31 -15.30
C ALA A 86 10.78 0.37 -16.46
N PHE A 87 10.59 -0.42 -17.53
CA PHE A 87 11.42 -0.34 -18.73
C PHE A 87 11.25 0.99 -19.47
N GLU A 88 10.01 1.46 -19.67
CA GLU A 88 9.74 2.77 -20.26
C GLU A 88 10.40 3.90 -19.48
N LEU A 89 10.24 3.90 -18.15
CA LEU A 89 10.85 4.88 -17.25
C LEU A 89 12.37 4.83 -17.33
N LYS A 90 12.99 3.64 -17.37
CA LYS A 90 14.45 3.51 -17.51
C LYS A 90 14.95 4.15 -18.81
N ILE A 91 14.24 3.99 -19.92
CA ILE A 91 14.57 4.60 -21.21
C ILE A 91 14.40 6.13 -21.12
N GLY A 92 13.30 6.61 -20.53
CA GLY A 92 13.03 8.03 -20.32
C GLY A 92 14.09 8.71 -19.45
N THR A 93 14.46 8.10 -18.32
CA THR A 93 15.51 8.60 -17.42
C THR A 93 16.87 8.62 -18.11
N ALA A 94 17.19 7.62 -18.94
CA ALA A 94 18.43 7.62 -19.71
C ALA A 94 18.45 8.74 -20.76
N ALA A 95 17.31 9.03 -21.41
CA ALA A 95 17.19 10.15 -22.34
C ALA A 95 17.32 11.51 -21.62
N GLN A 96 16.66 11.67 -20.47
CA GLN A 96 16.78 12.87 -19.64
C GLN A 96 18.20 13.08 -19.14
N ARG A 97 18.88 12.03 -18.65
CA ARG A 97 20.28 12.12 -18.23
C ARG A 97 21.19 12.61 -19.36
N LYS A 98 21.03 12.08 -20.58
CA LYS A 98 21.80 12.56 -21.75
C LYS A 98 21.56 14.04 -22.04
N ILE A 99 20.33 14.52 -21.84
CA ILE A 99 19.99 15.94 -22.01
C ILE A 99 20.66 16.76 -20.90
N THR A 100 20.55 16.35 -19.64
CA THR A 100 21.21 17.03 -18.51
C THR A 100 22.73 17.08 -18.67
N ASP A 101 23.36 15.97 -19.06
CA ASP A 101 24.80 15.87 -19.30
C ASP A 101 25.25 16.82 -20.43
N PHE A 102 24.41 17.02 -21.46
CA PHE A 102 24.68 17.96 -22.55
C PHE A 102 24.65 19.43 -22.07
N PHE A 103 23.76 19.76 -21.13
CA PHE A 103 23.65 21.11 -20.57
C PHE A 103 24.61 21.37 -19.38
N GLY A 104 25.30 20.35 -18.87
CA GLY A 104 26.43 20.50 -17.94
C GLY A 104 26.07 21.02 -16.55
N HIS A 105 24.88 20.70 -16.04
CA HIS A 105 24.47 21.00 -14.66
C HIS A 105 24.86 19.91 -13.67
#